data_AF-A0A6I3JAR6-F1
#
_entry.id   AF-A0A6I3JAR6-F1
#
_cell.length_a   1.000
_cell.length_b   1.000
_cell.length_c   1.000
_cell.angle_alpha   90.00
_cell.angle_beta   90.00
_cell.angle_gamma   90.00
#
_symmetry.space_group_name_H-M   'P 1'
#
loop_
_entity.id
_entity.type
_entity.pdbx_description
1 polymer ?
#
loop_
_entity_poly.entity_id
_entity_poly.type
_entity_poly.pdbx_seq_one_letter_code
_entity_poly.pdbx_strand_id
1 'polypeptide(L)'
;MSATPPTELLRRARVATWLHPRWLLALKTALAAGLAWLLVQPVGGDLGQYHYYAPMGAAVAMSTTVVGSVRTSLQTIVAIAIGAAIATGVGALDAPGWLALGLTIAVATLIAGLHLLGSMGGWVLVAALFVLVIGGRDPGAYVAAYLGLTAFGALVATAVNALLPQLPLAPVARAQARLRHRLAAELDGLAEALLGEDVVHESTWEEQRRRLEPHLTSLRELVAEADDARRANWRAGRWSQTADRRYTQARALERLAGCVDEVSVLVSDQRSAVHADEESARELRETMARAMRAVATMLRSADEDPVEEDADDAPTADAERTVAELGLLVAQLASLDDKHLPAAAVWVNLERAVEAWA
;
A
#
# COMPACT_ATOMS: atom_id res chain seq x y z
N MET A 1 -11.84 32.97 20.84
CA MET A 1 -12.68 31.78 20.56
C MET A 1 -13.90 32.20 19.74
N SER A 2 -13.71 32.41 18.44
CA SER A 2 -14.80 32.63 17.50
C SER A 2 -15.34 31.27 17.05
N ALA A 3 -16.58 30.97 17.41
CA ALA A 3 -17.26 29.75 16.98
C ALA A 3 -17.43 29.75 15.46
N THR A 4 -16.88 28.74 14.79
CA THR A 4 -17.06 28.51 13.35
C THR A 4 -18.54 28.20 13.07
N PRO A 5 -19.16 28.83 12.05
CA PRO A 5 -20.58 28.65 11.79
C PRO A 5 -20.87 27.21 11.34
N PRO A 6 -22.02 26.62 11.74
CA PRO A 6 -22.37 25.21 11.49
C PRO A 6 -22.47 24.83 10.01
N THR A 7 -22.51 25.80 9.11
CA THR A 7 -22.56 25.63 7.65
C THR A 7 -21.23 25.20 7.05
N GLU A 8 -20.08 25.58 7.62
CA GLU A 8 -18.76 25.11 7.15
C GLU A 8 -18.52 23.65 7.51
N LEU A 9 -18.90 23.22 8.71
CA LEU A 9 -18.77 21.83 9.14
C LEU A 9 -19.62 20.88 8.28
N LEU A 10 -20.84 21.29 7.92
CA LEU A 10 -21.70 20.52 7.02
C LEU A 10 -21.19 20.51 5.58
N ARG A 11 -20.55 21.60 5.11
CA ARG A 11 -19.92 21.66 3.78
C ARG A 11 -18.65 20.80 3.74
N ARG A 12 -17.81 20.85 4.78
CA ARG A 12 -16.63 19.98 4.95
C ARG A 12 -17.02 18.51 5.08
N ALA A 13 -18.10 18.20 5.81
CA ALA A 13 -18.62 16.83 5.92
C ALA A 13 -19.22 16.32 4.60
N ARG A 14 -19.90 17.16 3.83
CA ARG A 14 -20.41 16.82 2.48
C ARG A 14 -19.28 16.62 1.47
N VAL A 15 -18.24 17.43 1.52
CA VAL A 15 -17.06 17.29 0.66
C VAL A 15 -16.24 16.05 1.08
N ALA A 16 -16.07 15.80 2.38
CA ALA A 16 -15.40 14.61 2.91
C ALA A 16 -16.12 13.29 2.59
N THR A 17 -17.47 13.30 2.57
CA THR A 17 -18.26 12.12 2.18
C THR A 17 -18.26 11.90 0.67
N TRP A 18 -18.21 12.95 -0.14
CA TRP A 18 -18.03 12.85 -1.60
C TRP A 18 -16.59 12.50 -2.01
N LEU A 19 -15.60 12.76 -1.15
CA LEU A 19 -14.20 12.39 -1.34
C LEU A 19 -13.88 10.95 -0.94
N HIS A 20 -14.88 10.12 -0.60
CA HIS A 20 -14.61 8.70 -0.36
C HIS A 20 -14.13 8.04 -1.67
N PRO A 21 -12.93 7.42 -1.68
CA PRO A 21 -12.34 6.83 -2.90
C PRO A 21 -13.27 5.83 -3.61
N ARG A 22 -14.16 5.18 -2.85
CA ARG A 22 -15.11 4.18 -3.34
C ARG A 22 -16.18 4.76 -4.27
N TRP A 23 -16.60 6.03 -4.08
CA TRP A 23 -17.61 6.65 -4.94
C TRP A 23 -17.05 6.88 -6.35
N LEU A 24 -15.85 7.44 -6.43
CA LEU A 24 -15.20 7.70 -7.71
C LEU A 24 -14.87 6.39 -8.43
N LEU A 25 -14.47 5.35 -7.69
CA LEU A 25 -14.28 4.01 -8.26
C LEU A 25 -15.60 3.48 -8.83
N ALA A 26 -16.69 3.51 -8.05
CA ALA A 26 -18.00 3.06 -8.50
C ALA A 26 -18.48 3.81 -9.77
N LEU A 27 -18.30 5.13 -9.81
CA LEU A 27 -18.67 5.94 -10.98
C LEU A 27 -17.84 5.56 -12.22
N LYS A 28 -16.52 5.36 -12.06
CA LYS A 28 -15.66 4.89 -13.16
C LYS A 28 -16.03 3.50 -13.63
N THR A 29 -16.31 2.59 -12.70
CA THR A 29 -16.77 1.23 -13.01
C THR A 29 -18.07 1.28 -13.81
N ALA A 30 -19.05 2.07 -13.38
CA ALA A 30 -20.33 2.24 -14.08
C ALA A 30 -20.13 2.86 -15.48
N LEU A 31 -19.28 3.89 -15.59
CA LEU A 31 -18.93 4.51 -16.87
C LEU A 31 -18.28 3.49 -17.82
N ALA A 32 -17.30 2.72 -17.34
CA ALA A 32 -16.60 1.73 -18.15
C ALA A 32 -17.52 0.59 -18.58
N ALA A 33 -18.37 0.09 -17.69
CA ALA A 33 -19.36 -0.92 -18.03
C ALA A 33 -20.37 -0.39 -19.07
N GLY A 34 -20.88 0.83 -18.88
CA GLY A 34 -21.78 1.48 -19.83
C GLY A 34 -21.14 1.69 -21.21
N LEU A 35 -19.89 2.16 -21.26
CA LEU A 35 -19.13 2.29 -22.50
C LEU A 35 -18.88 0.94 -23.17
N ALA A 36 -18.49 -0.09 -22.40
CA ALA A 36 -18.28 -1.43 -22.93
C ALA A 36 -19.57 -2.00 -23.54
N TRP A 37 -20.72 -1.77 -22.89
CA TRP A 37 -22.02 -2.14 -23.44
C TRP A 37 -22.33 -1.41 -24.75
N LEU A 38 -22.13 -0.09 -24.80
CA LEU A 38 -22.39 0.68 -26.02
C LEU A 38 -21.47 0.29 -27.19
N LEU A 39 -20.20 0.02 -26.89
CA LEU A 39 -19.20 -0.34 -27.90
C LEU A 39 -19.35 -1.78 -28.41
N VAL A 40 -19.97 -2.68 -27.64
CA VAL A 40 -20.18 -4.07 -28.07
C VAL A 40 -21.45 -4.24 -28.92
N GLN A 41 -22.44 -3.34 -28.82
CA GLN A 41 -23.69 -3.40 -29.60
C GLN A 41 -23.53 -3.68 -31.11
N PRO A 42 -22.55 -3.09 -31.82
CA PRO A 42 -22.38 -3.33 -33.25
C PRO A 42 -21.91 -4.75 -33.59
N VAL A 43 -21.45 -5.53 -32.61
CA VAL A 43 -20.95 -6.89 -32.82
C VAL A 43 -22.13 -7.84 -33.06
N GLY A 44 -22.40 -8.17 -34.32
CA GLY A 44 -23.44 -9.13 -34.72
C GLY A 44 -22.98 -10.61 -34.66
N GLY A 45 -23.86 -11.52 -35.08
CA GLY A 45 -23.61 -12.96 -35.13
C GLY A 45 -23.78 -13.66 -33.78
N ASP A 46 -23.14 -14.82 -33.60
CA ASP A 46 -23.26 -15.67 -32.40
C ASP A 46 -22.71 -15.03 -31.12
N LEU A 47 -21.88 -13.98 -31.26
CA LEU A 47 -21.39 -13.16 -30.15
C LEU A 47 -22.45 -12.18 -29.62
N GLY A 48 -23.45 -11.87 -30.44
CA GLY A 48 -24.52 -10.90 -30.14
C GLY A 48 -25.32 -11.25 -28.89
N GLN A 49 -25.63 -12.53 -28.72
CA GLN A 49 -26.38 -13.04 -27.57
C GLN A 49 -25.59 -12.95 -26.24
N TYR A 50 -24.28 -12.70 -26.32
CA TYR A 50 -23.35 -12.72 -25.19
C TYR A 50 -22.79 -11.33 -24.83
N HIS A 51 -23.34 -10.25 -25.40
CA HIS A 51 -22.89 -8.87 -25.18
C HIS A 51 -22.73 -8.48 -23.70
N TYR A 52 -23.46 -9.11 -22.78
CA TYR A 52 -23.39 -8.85 -21.34
C TYR A 52 -22.03 -9.20 -20.70
N TYR A 53 -21.18 -9.99 -21.35
CA TYR A 53 -19.82 -10.25 -20.84
C TYR A 53 -18.89 -9.03 -20.99
N ALA A 54 -19.14 -8.12 -21.93
CA ALA A 54 -18.36 -6.91 -22.07
C ALA A 54 -18.49 -5.96 -20.86
N PRO A 55 -19.69 -5.54 -20.42
CA PRO A 55 -19.81 -4.74 -19.20
C PRO A 55 -19.37 -5.49 -17.95
N MET A 56 -19.57 -6.82 -17.88
CA MET A 56 -19.04 -7.64 -16.77
C MET A 56 -17.52 -7.58 -16.72
N GLY A 57 -16.83 -7.83 -17.84
CA GLY A 57 -15.38 -7.77 -17.93
C GLY A 57 -14.82 -6.40 -17.60
N ALA A 58 -15.50 -5.34 -18.03
CA ALA A 58 -15.15 -3.97 -17.64
C ALA A 58 -15.28 -3.75 -16.13
N ALA A 59 -16.36 -4.24 -15.52
CA ALA A 59 -16.57 -4.10 -14.09
C ALA A 59 -15.53 -4.87 -13.26
N VAL A 60 -15.17 -6.07 -13.71
CA VAL A 60 -14.18 -6.93 -13.05
C VAL A 60 -12.75 -6.40 -13.20
N ALA A 61 -12.42 -5.86 -14.37
CA ALA A 61 -11.10 -5.30 -14.66
C ALA A 61 -10.84 -3.94 -13.99
N MET A 62 -11.90 -3.19 -13.66
CA MET A 62 -11.75 -1.86 -13.10
C MET A 62 -11.10 -1.92 -11.71
N SER A 63 -10.04 -1.12 -11.52
CA SER A 63 -9.39 -0.94 -10.24
C SER A 63 -9.02 0.53 -10.00
N THR A 64 -8.43 0.81 -8.84
CA THR A 64 -7.95 2.13 -8.45
C THR A 64 -6.78 2.62 -9.30
N THR A 65 -5.93 1.71 -9.79
CA THR A 65 -4.70 2.03 -10.56
C THR A 65 -4.69 1.36 -11.93
N VAL A 66 -4.08 1.99 -12.93
CA VAL A 66 -4.04 1.43 -14.29
C VAL A 66 -3.28 0.11 -14.32
N VAL A 67 -2.12 0.03 -13.64
CA VAL A 67 -1.35 -1.23 -13.49
C VAL A 67 -2.20 -2.30 -12.84
N GLY A 68 -2.93 -1.95 -11.78
CA GLY A 68 -3.87 -2.86 -11.13
C GLY A 68 -4.94 -3.35 -12.10
N SER A 69 -5.50 -2.48 -12.94
CA SER A 69 -6.54 -2.86 -13.90
C SER A 69 -5.98 -3.79 -14.97
N VAL A 70 -4.79 -3.51 -15.48
CA VAL A 70 -4.09 -4.38 -16.45
C VAL A 70 -3.81 -5.75 -15.81
N ARG A 71 -3.28 -5.77 -14.59
CA ARG A 71 -2.98 -7.01 -13.86
C ARG A 71 -4.24 -7.82 -13.61
N THR A 72 -5.29 -7.21 -13.07
CA THR A 72 -6.58 -7.87 -12.82
C THR A 72 -7.20 -8.37 -14.12
N SER A 73 -7.13 -7.59 -15.20
CA SER A 73 -7.58 -8.00 -16.54
C SER A 73 -6.86 -9.27 -17.00
N LEU A 74 -5.53 -9.29 -16.94
CA LEU A 74 -4.72 -10.43 -17.37
C LEU A 74 -5.00 -11.66 -16.50
N GLN A 75 -5.04 -11.49 -15.18
CA GLN A 75 -5.36 -12.58 -14.24
C GLN A 75 -6.77 -13.15 -14.50
N THR A 76 -7.76 -12.30 -14.78
CA THR A 76 -9.12 -12.72 -15.12
C THR A 76 -9.16 -13.50 -16.43
N ILE A 77 -8.51 -13.00 -17.48
CA ILE A 77 -8.46 -13.67 -18.78
C ILE A 77 -7.78 -15.03 -18.67
N VAL A 78 -6.65 -15.10 -17.96
CA VAL A 78 -5.94 -16.37 -17.70
C VAL A 78 -6.79 -17.32 -16.87
N ALA A 79 -7.47 -16.83 -15.83
CA ALA A 79 -8.37 -17.65 -15.01
C ALA A 79 -9.53 -18.22 -15.85
N ILE A 80 -10.14 -17.40 -16.72
CA ILE A 80 -11.21 -17.84 -17.62
C ILE A 80 -10.68 -18.88 -18.61
N ALA A 81 -9.50 -18.66 -19.21
CA ALA A 81 -8.89 -19.61 -20.14
C ALA A 81 -8.61 -20.96 -19.49
N ILE A 82 -8.05 -20.95 -18.27
CA ILE A 82 -7.80 -22.16 -17.49
C ILE A 82 -9.12 -22.87 -17.16
N GLY A 83 -10.12 -22.13 -16.68
CA GLY A 83 -11.44 -22.69 -16.37
C GLY A 83 -12.10 -23.33 -17.59
N ALA A 84 -12.03 -22.66 -18.74
CA ALA A 84 -12.50 -23.19 -20.02
C ALA A 84 -11.76 -24.47 -20.43
N ALA A 85 -10.43 -24.51 -20.27
CA ALA A 85 -9.63 -25.70 -20.56
C ALA A 85 -10.01 -26.89 -19.66
N ILE A 86 -10.22 -26.66 -18.36
CA ILE A 86 -10.66 -27.69 -17.41
C ILE A 86 -12.04 -28.22 -17.83
N ALA A 87 -13.01 -27.34 -18.07
CA ALA A 87 -14.37 -27.74 -18.45
C ALA A 87 -14.39 -28.53 -19.76
N THR A 88 -13.62 -28.09 -20.76
CA THR A 88 -13.49 -28.78 -22.05
C THR A 88 -12.82 -30.15 -21.88
N GLY A 89 -11.75 -30.23 -21.09
CA GLY A 89 -11.04 -31.48 -20.82
C GLY A 89 -11.89 -32.50 -20.07
N VAL A 90 -12.65 -32.05 -19.05
CA VAL A 90 -13.57 -32.92 -18.30
C VAL A 90 -14.77 -33.33 -19.15
N GLY A 91 -15.30 -32.42 -19.97
CA GLY A 91 -16.38 -32.72 -20.90
C GLY A 91 -16.03 -33.80 -21.92
N ALA A 92 -14.75 -33.95 -22.26
CA ALA A 92 -14.27 -35.00 -23.16
C ALA A 92 -14.23 -36.41 -22.54
N LEU A 93 -14.38 -36.55 -21.21
CA LEU A 93 -14.31 -37.83 -20.51
C LEU A 93 -15.59 -38.67 -20.59
N ASP A 94 -16.62 -38.19 -21.31
CA ASP A 94 -17.93 -38.83 -21.49
C ASP A 94 -18.55 -39.36 -20.17
N ALA A 95 -18.26 -38.64 -19.07
CA ALA A 95 -18.67 -39.01 -17.73
C ALA A 95 -20.12 -38.59 -17.44
N PRO A 96 -20.81 -39.27 -16.50
CA PRO A 96 -22.11 -38.83 -16.01
C PRO A 96 -22.06 -37.37 -15.52
N GLY A 97 -23.10 -36.57 -15.79
CA GLY A 97 -23.07 -35.12 -15.55
C GLY A 97 -22.72 -34.71 -14.11
N TRP A 98 -23.15 -35.47 -13.11
CA TRP A 98 -22.79 -35.22 -11.70
C TRP A 98 -21.29 -35.46 -11.42
N LEU A 99 -20.69 -36.46 -12.08
CA LEU A 99 -19.27 -36.79 -11.93
C LEU A 99 -18.40 -35.77 -12.68
N ALA A 100 -18.80 -35.39 -13.90
CA ALA A 100 -18.16 -34.33 -14.66
C ALA A 100 -18.17 -33.00 -13.90
N LEU A 101 -19.30 -32.65 -13.29
CA LEU A 101 -19.43 -31.47 -12.44
C LEU A 101 -18.51 -31.54 -11.22
N GLY A 102 -18.56 -32.65 -10.46
CA GLY A 102 -17.72 -32.83 -9.28
C GLY A 102 -16.22 -32.78 -9.58
N LEU A 103 -15.79 -33.42 -10.67
CA LEU A 103 -14.40 -33.41 -11.13
C LEU A 103 -13.96 -32.00 -11.55
N THR A 104 -14.81 -31.29 -12.30
CA THR A 104 -14.54 -29.91 -12.72
C THR A 104 -14.35 -28.99 -11.51
N ILE A 105 -15.24 -29.07 -10.52
CA ILE A 105 -15.14 -28.28 -9.29
C ILE A 105 -13.86 -28.62 -8.53
N ALA A 106 -13.55 -29.91 -8.35
CA ALA A 106 -12.37 -30.35 -7.61
C ALA A 106 -11.07 -29.83 -8.26
N VAL A 107 -10.94 -30.00 -9.58
CA VAL A 107 -9.75 -29.58 -10.34
C VAL A 107 -9.65 -28.05 -10.38
N ALA A 108 -10.74 -27.35 -10.66
CA ALA A 108 -10.75 -25.90 -10.70
C ALA A 108 -10.42 -25.27 -9.34
N THR A 109 -10.91 -25.85 -8.25
CA THR A 109 -10.61 -25.38 -6.88
C THR A 109 -9.14 -25.60 -6.54
N LEU A 110 -8.57 -26.75 -6.93
CA LEU A 110 -7.14 -27.02 -6.71
C LEU A 110 -6.25 -26.01 -7.45
N ILE A 111 -6.61 -25.69 -8.70
CA ILE A 111 -5.86 -24.73 -9.54
C ILE A 111 -6.07 -23.28 -9.09
N ALA A 112 -7.27 -22.95 -8.60
CA ALA A 112 -7.59 -21.61 -8.08
C ALA A 112 -6.68 -21.19 -6.91
N GLY A 113 -6.12 -22.15 -6.17
CA GLY A 113 -5.19 -21.90 -5.06
C GLY A 113 -3.75 -21.57 -5.48
N LEU A 114 -3.40 -21.67 -6.77
CA LEU A 114 -2.04 -21.38 -7.23
C LEU A 114 -1.74 -19.87 -7.14
N HIS A 115 -0.59 -19.53 -6.54
CA HIS A 115 -0.13 -18.15 -6.38
C HIS A 115 -0.07 -17.34 -7.70
N LEU A 116 0.11 -18.02 -8.84
CA LEU A 116 0.19 -17.40 -10.17
C LEU A 116 -1.10 -16.62 -10.52
N LEU A 117 -2.27 -17.06 -10.04
CA LEU A 117 -3.56 -16.43 -10.37
C LEU A 117 -3.92 -15.25 -9.47
N GLY A 118 -3.20 -15.07 -8.36
CA GLY A 118 -3.43 -13.98 -7.42
C GLY A 118 -4.87 -13.90 -6.92
N SER A 119 -5.43 -12.69 -6.86
CA SER A 119 -6.79 -12.44 -6.37
C SER A 119 -7.90 -12.98 -7.27
N MET A 120 -7.60 -13.33 -8.52
CA MET A 120 -8.59 -13.82 -9.49
C MET A 120 -8.64 -15.35 -9.61
N GLY A 121 -7.94 -16.09 -8.74
CA GLY A 121 -7.97 -17.56 -8.75
C GLY A 121 -9.38 -18.16 -8.70
N GLY A 122 -10.28 -17.56 -7.91
CA GLY A 122 -11.68 -18.00 -7.82
C GLY A 122 -12.46 -17.93 -9.14
N TRP A 123 -12.03 -17.10 -10.10
CA TRP A 123 -12.66 -17.01 -11.42
C TRP A 123 -12.44 -18.27 -12.27
N VAL A 124 -11.42 -19.09 -11.98
CA VAL A 124 -11.22 -20.38 -12.65
C VAL A 124 -12.44 -21.27 -12.44
N LEU A 125 -12.90 -21.36 -11.19
CA LEU A 125 -14.07 -22.17 -10.83
C LEU A 125 -15.34 -21.64 -11.51
N VAL A 126 -15.57 -20.32 -11.42
CA VAL A 126 -16.74 -19.68 -12.04
C VAL A 126 -16.74 -19.94 -13.55
N ALA A 127 -15.60 -19.73 -14.21
CA ALA A 127 -15.47 -19.93 -15.64
C ALA A 127 -15.63 -21.39 -16.05
N ALA A 128 -15.02 -22.32 -15.31
CA ALA A 128 -15.16 -23.75 -15.59
C ALA A 128 -16.61 -24.21 -15.49
N LEU A 129 -17.33 -23.77 -14.44
CA LEU A 129 -18.75 -24.09 -14.27
C LEU A 129 -19.61 -23.49 -15.38
N PHE A 130 -19.36 -22.23 -15.75
CA PHE A 130 -20.09 -21.57 -16.82
C PHE A 130 -19.87 -22.27 -18.16
N VAL A 131 -18.64 -22.64 -18.50
CA VAL A 131 -18.34 -23.36 -19.74
C VAL A 131 -18.95 -24.76 -19.73
N LEU A 132 -18.88 -25.49 -18.62
CA LEU A 132 -19.43 -26.83 -18.51
C LEU A 132 -20.97 -26.84 -18.63
N VAL A 133 -21.65 -25.90 -17.97
CA VAL A 133 -23.11 -25.90 -17.86
C VAL A 133 -23.78 -25.17 -19.02
N ILE A 134 -23.24 -24.01 -19.41
CA ILE A 134 -23.87 -23.12 -20.42
C ILE A 134 -23.30 -23.37 -21.81
N GLY A 135 -22.04 -23.81 -21.92
CA GLY A 135 -21.39 -24.05 -23.22
C GLY A 135 -22.11 -25.09 -24.10
N GLY A 136 -22.90 -25.98 -23.49
CA GLY A 136 -23.88 -26.80 -24.20
C GLY A 136 -23.29 -27.57 -25.38
N ARG A 137 -23.85 -27.35 -26.59
CA ARG A 137 -23.45 -28.04 -27.83
C ARG A 137 -22.29 -27.41 -28.58
N ASP A 138 -21.97 -26.15 -28.30
CA ASP A 138 -20.81 -25.46 -28.91
C ASP A 138 -19.97 -24.76 -27.83
N PRO A 139 -19.18 -25.55 -27.07
CA PRO A 139 -18.30 -25.00 -26.05
C PRO A 139 -17.28 -24.01 -26.63
N GLY A 140 -16.85 -24.21 -27.89
CA GLY A 140 -15.86 -23.38 -28.54
C GLY A 140 -16.36 -21.96 -28.78
N ALA A 141 -17.54 -21.81 -29.38
CA ALA A 141 -18.14 -20.50 -29.60
C ALA A 141 -18.46 -19.80 -28.28
N TYR A 142 -18.95 -20.53 -27.27
CA TYR A 142 -19.21 -19.97 -25.94
C TYR A 142 -17.93 -19.47 -25.26
N VAL A 143 -16.85 -20.26 -25.26
CA VAL A 143 -15.56 -19.85 -24.68
C VAL A 143 -14.99 -18.64 -25.41
N ALA A 144 -15.06 -18.63 -26.75
CA ALA A 144 -14.61 -17.50 -27.55
C ALA A 144 -15.39 -16.21 -27.22
N ALA A 145 -16.71 -16.32 -27.08
CA ALA A 145 -17.55 -15.20 -26.67
C ALA A 145 -17.24 -14.73 -25.25
N TYR A 146 -17.20 -15.65 -24.29
CA TYR A 146 -16.97 -15.33 -22.90
C TYR A 146 -15.60 -14.69 -22.68
N LEU A 147 -14.54 -15.31 -23.19
CA LEU A 147 -13.18 -14.81 -23.05
C LEU A 147 -12.96 -13.53 -23.86
N GLY A 148 -13.40 -13.50 -25.12
CA GLY A 148 -13.21 -12.36 -26.01
C GLY A 148 -13.95 -11.11 -25.56
N LEU A 149 -15.22 -11.24 -25.19
CA LEU A 149 -16.03 -10.09 -24.75
C LEU A 149 -15.60 -9.61 -23.36
N THR A 150 -15.23 -10.51 -22.45
CA THR A 150 -14.66 -10.13 -21.15
C THR A 150 -13.34 -9.37 -21.33
N ALA A 151 -12.46 -9.85 -22.22
CA ALA A 151 -11.21 -9.17 -22.55
C ALA A 151 -11.46 -7.79 -23.19
N PHE A 152 -12.45 -7.68 -24.07
CA PHE A 152 -12.87 -6.40 -24.64
C PHE A 152 -13.34 -5.41 -23.56
N GLY A 153 -14.20 -5.86 -22.66
CA GLY A 153 -14.62 -5.06 -21.49
C GLY A 153 -13.44 -4.60 -20.64
N ALA A 154 -12.50 -5.50 -20.40
CA ALA A 154 -11.29 -5.24 -19.64
C ALA A 154 -10.39 -4.17 -20.29
N LEU A 155 -10.30 -4.18 -21.63
CA LEU A 155 -9.62 -3.14 -22.40
C LEU A 155 -10.30 -1.78 -22.24
N VAL A 156 -11.64 -1.73 -22.33
CA VAL A 156 -12.42 -0.50 -22.13
C VAL A 156 -12.21 0.04 -20.71
N ALA A 157 -12.28 -0.82 -19.69
CA ALA A 157 -12.03 -0.42 -18.30
C ALA A 157 -10.62 0.13 -18.09
N THR A 158 -9.61 -0.54 -18.65
CA THR A 158 -8.21 -0.08 -18.61
C THR A 158 -8.06 1.28 -19.29
N ALA A 159 -8.69 1.49 -20.45
CA ALA A 159 -8.67 2.77 -21.16
C ALA A 159 -9.35 3.89 -20.37
N VAL A 160 -10.53 3.61 -19.78
CA VAL A 160 -11.22 4.56 -18.90
C VAL A 160 -10.38 4.89 -17.66
N ASN A 161 -9.73 3.88 -17.07
CA ASN A 161 -8.87 4.09 -15.91
C ASN A 161 -7.64 4.93 -16.25
N ALA A 162 -7.05 4.72 -17.44
CA ALA A 162 -5.95 5.52 -17.95
C ALA A 162 -6.36 6.97 -18.26
N LEU A 163 -7.59 7.20 -18.70
CA LEU A 163 -8.11 8.55 -18.98
C LEU A 163 -8.48 9.32 -17.73
N LEU A 164 -9.00 8.63 -16.71
CA LEU A 164 -9.48 9.19 -15.45
C LEU A 164 -8.69 8.63 -14.25
N PRO A 165 -7.36 8.78 -14.19
CA PRO A 165 -6.54 8.13 -13.16
C PRO A 165 -6.93 8.62 -11.76
N GLN A 166 -7.03 7.67 -10.82
CA GLN A 166 -7.18 7.99 -9.39
C GLN A 166 -5.81 7.85 -8.74
N LEU A 167 -5.34 8.89 -8.06
CA LEU A 167 -4.23 8.73 -7.14
C LEU A 167 -4.80 8.62 -5.72
N PRO A 168 -4.53 7.54 -4.98
CA PRO A 168 -4.99 7.37 -3.60
C PRO A 168 -4.18 8.23 -2.62
N LEU A 169 -4.00 9.53 -2.89
CA LEU A 169 -3.19 10.44 -2.08
C LEU A 169 -3.78 10.63 -0.68
N ALA A 170 -5.10 10.70 -0.54
CA ALA A 170 -5.76 10.93 0.75
C ALA A 170 -5.66 9.71 1.70
N PRO A 171 -5.89 8.45 1.26
CA PRO A 171 -5.58 7.27 2.07
C PRO A 171 -4.11 7.19 2.50
N VAL A 172 -3.17 7.45 1.59
CA VAL A 172 -1.72 7.46 1.89
C VAL A 172 -1.39 8.52 2.95
N ALA A 173 -1.86 9.76 2.78
CA ALA A 173 -1.61 10.84 3.73
C ALA A 173 -2.14 10.51 5.14
N ARG A 174 -3.35 9.94 5.24
CA ARG A 174 -3.90 9.51 6.54
C ARG A 174 -3.11 8.35 7.17
N ALA A 175 -2.65 7.40 6.36
CA ALA A 175 -1.83 6.30 6.85
C ALA A 175 -0.46 6.79 7.34
N GLN A 176 0.17 7.70 6.60
CA GLN A 176 1.40 8.38 6.99
C GLN A 176 1.23 9.15 8.29
N ALA A 177 0.18 9.97 8.42
CA ALA A 177 -0.09 10.74 9.63
C ALA A 177 -0.22 9.84 10.88
N ARG A 178 -0.93 8.71 10.76
CA ARG A 178 -1.05 7.72 11.83
C ARG A 178 0.26 7.03 12.17
N LEU A 179 1.05 6.63 11.18
CA LEU A 179 2.34 5.98 11.42
C LEU A 179 3.30 6.97 12.09
N ARG A 180 3.33 8.20 11.60
CA ARG A 180 4.15 9.29 12.12
C ARG A 180 3.89 9.58 13.60
N HIS A 181 2.62 9.73 14.00
CA HIS A 181 2.26 9.91 15.41
C HIS A 181 2.73 8.75 16.30
N ARG A 182 2.64 7.52 15.80
CA ARG A 182 3.11 6.35 16.55
C ARG A 182 4.62 6.32 16.64
N LEU A 183 5.33 6.50 15.53
CA LEU A 183 6.80 6.55 15.53
C LEU A 183 7.32 7.67 16.45
N ALA A 184 6.66 8.83 16.48
CA ALA A 184 6.99 9.88 17.43
C ALA A 184 6.82 9.44 18.90
N ALA A 185 5.73 8.74 19.23
CA ALA A 185 5.53 8.20 20.58
C ALA A 185 6.55 7.11 20.94
N GLU A 186 6.95 6.29 19.97
CA GLU A 186 7.97 5.25 20.16
C GLU A 186 9.37 5.84 20.37
N LEU A 187 9.73 6.86 19.61
CA LEU A 187 10.99 7.59 19.78
C LEU A 187 11.08 8.27 21.15
N ASP A 188 9.97 8.84 21.66
CA ASP A 188 9.94 9.35 23.03
C ASP A 188 10.16 8.22 24.07
N GLY A 189 9.49 7.08 23.88
CA GLY A 189 9.61 5.93 24.77
C GLY A 189 11.04 5.38 24.82
N LEU A 190 11.71 5.29 23.66
CA LEU A 190 13.12 4.89 23.56
C LEU A 190 14.06 5.93 24.17
N ALA A 191 13.80 7.22 23.96
CA ALA A 191 14.57 8.30 24.58
C ALA A 191 14.46 8.26 26.11
N GLU A 192 13.29 7.94 26.65
CA GLU A 192 13.08 7.75 28.09
C GLU A 192 13.81 6.49 28.60
N ALA A 193 13.72 5.38 27.87
CA ALA A 193 14.38 4.13 28.23
C ALA A 193 15.92 4.23 28.24
N LEU A 194 16.51 5.05 27.36
CA LEU A 194 17.95 5.32 27.37
C LEU A 194 18.40 6.13 28.61
N LEU A 195 17.53 6.99 29.13
CA LEU A 195 17.84 7.82 30.29
C LEU A 195 17.50 7.14 31.62
N GLY A 196 16.57 6.19 31.59
CA GLY A 196 16.18 5.38 32.75
C GLY A 196 17.29 4.44 33.23
N GLU A 197 17.23 4.10 34.52
CA GLU A 197 18.12 3.11 35.15
C GLU A 197 17.60 1.66 34.99
N ASP A 198 16.32 1.50 34.64
CA ASP A 198 15.65 0.20 34.52
C ASP A 198 15.86 -0.43 33.14
N VAL A 199 16.32 -1.69 33.14
CA VAL A 199 16.43 -2.52 31.94
C VAL A 199 15.04 -2.92 31.48
N VAL A 200 14.57 -2.34 30.38
CA VAL A 200 13.30 -2.71 29.76
C VAL A 200 13.39 -4.15 29.24
N HIS A 201 12.40 -4.98 29.57
CA HIS A 201 12.40 -6.39 29.23
C HIS A 201 12.18 -6.61 27.72
N GLU A 202 12.79 -7.64 27.14
CA GLU A 202 12.62 -7.99 25.72
C GLU A 202 11.15 -8.18 25.31
N SER A 203 10.30 -8.66 26.24
CA SER A 203 8.87 -8.88 26.00
C SER A 203 8.08 -7.60 25.73
N THR A 204 8.44 -6.48 26.35
CA THR A 204 7.80 -5.18 26.10
C THR A 204 8.10 -4.67 24.69
N TRP A 205 9.34 -4.87 24.21
CA TRP A 205 9.74 -4.49 22.85
C TRP A 205 9.10 -5.35 21.78
N GLU A 206 8.97 -6.66 22.01
CA GLU A 206 8.24 -7.52 21.08
C GLU A 206 6.76 -7.13 20.93
N GLU A 207 6.11 -6.71 22.02
CA GLU A 207 4.74 -6.20 21.95
C GLU A 207 4.65 -4.90 21.15
N GLN A 208 5.61 -4.01 21.33
CA GLN A 208 5.75 -2.77 20.58
C GLN A 208 5.90 -3.05 19.07
N ARG A 209 6.79 -3.97 18.71
CA ARG A 209 7.00 -4.42 17.33
C ARG A 209 5.72 -4.99 16.72
N ARG A 210 5.03 -5.87 17.45
CA ARG A 210 3.73 -6.45 17.01
C ARG A 210 2.67 -5.38 16.78
N ARG A 211 2.73 -4.25 17.49
CA ARG A 211 1.80 -3.11 17.29
C ARG A 211 2.15 -2.26 16.06
N LEU A 212 3.42 -2.16 15.68
CA LEU A 212 3.86 -1.37 14.52
C LEU A 212 3.71 -2.12 13.18
N GLU A 213 3.93 -3.44 13.18
CA GLU A 213 3.97 -4.26 11.97
C GLU A 213 2.73 -4.13 11.06
N PRO A 214 1.48 -4.17 11.57
CA PRO A 214 0.29 -3.99 10.73
C PRO A 214 0.24 -2.63 10.03
N HIS A 215 0.78 -1.58 10.66
CA HIS A 215 0.79 -0.23 10.11
C HIS A 215 1.88 -0.06 9.04
N LEU A 216 3.03 -0.69 9.22
CA LEU A 216 4.08 -0.74 8.20
C LEU A 216 3.63 -1.50 6.98
N THR A 217 3.01 -2.68 7.16
CA THR A 217 2.44 -3.45 6.06
C THR A 217 1.39 -2.65 5.30
N SER A 218 0.46 -2.01 6.02
CA SER A 218 -0.54 -1.14 5.39
C SER A 218 0.06 0.07 4.66
N LEU A 219 1.11 0.70 5.20
CA LEU A 219 1.79 1.80 4.51
C LEU A 219 2.49 1.31 3.24
N ARG A 220 3.22 0.20 3.30
CA ARG A 220 3.91 -0.41 2.16
C ARG A 220 2.94 -0.71 1.02
N GLU A 221 1.79 -1.29 1.33
CA GLU A 221 0.73 -1.57 0.34
C GLU A 221 0.21 -0.28 -0.32
N LEU A 222 -0.08 0.75 0.47
CA LEU A 222 -0.59 2.03 -0.03
C LEU A 222 0.46 2.79 -0.85
N VAL A 223 1.74 2.71 -0.48
CA VAL A 223 2.86 3.31 -1.22
C VAL A 223 3.11 2.59 -2.53
N ALA A 224 3.07 1.26 -2.52
CA ALA A 224 3.17 0.45 -3.73
C ALA A 224 2.02 0.78 -4.70
N GLU A 225 0.79 0.91 -4.18
CA GLU A 225 -0.37 1.32 -4.96
C GLU A 225 -0.20 2.74 -5.56
N ALA A 226 0.35 3.69 -4.78
CA ALA A 226 0.63 5.03 -5.26
C ALA A 226 1.74 5.07 -6.32
N ASP A 227 2.80 4.27 -6.19
CA ASP A 227 3.87 4.16 -7.18
C ASP A 227 3.40 3.50 -8.48
N ASP A 228 2.54 2.48 -8.37
CA ASP A 228 1.86 1.88 -9.53
C ASP A 228 0.97 2.89 -10.26
N ALA A 229 0.23 3.72 -9.51
CA ALA A 229 -0.57 4.81 -10.08
C ALA A 229 0.30 5.87 -10.77
N ARG A 230 1.50 6.16 -10.22
CA ARG A 230 2.48 7.09 -10.79
C ARG A 230 3.05 6.57 -12.10
N ARG A 231 3.58 5.34 -12.12
CA ARG A 231 4.27 4.75 -13.29
C ARG A 231 3.40 4.68 -14.54
N ALA A 232 2.10 4.42 -14.37
CA ALA A 232 1.19 4.24 -15.49
C ALA A 232 0.47 5.52 -15.96
N ASN A 233 0.65 6.65 -15.27
CA ASN A 233 -0.09 7.87 -15.59
C ASN A 233 0.75 8.84 -16.44
N TRP A 234 0.55 8.80 -17.75
CA TRP A 234 1.24 9.65 -18.74
C TRP A 234 0.94 11.15 -18.57
N ARG A 235 -0.16 11.52 -17.90
CA ARG A 235 -0.52 12.91 -17.55
C ARG A 235 -0.04 13.34 -16.16
N ALA A 236 0.71 12.50 -15.46
CA ALA A 236 1.14 12.72 -14.08
C ALA A 236 2.17 13.83 -13.89
N GLY A 237 2.74 14.44 -14.94
CA GLY A 237 3.71 15.52 -14.78
C GLY A 237 3.23 16.70 -13.90
N ARG A 238 1.91 16.89 -13.74
CA ARG A 238 1.33 17.91 -12.84
C ARG A 238 1.15 17.47 -11.38
N TRP A 239 1.11 16.16 -11.11
CA TRP A 239 0.88 15.58 -9.77
C TRP A 239 2.07 14.76 -9.28
N SER A 240 3.11 14.62 -10.11
CA SER A 240 4.32 13.84 -9.81
C SER A 240 5.06 14.43 -8.62
N GLN A 241 5.18 15.75 -8.50
CA GLN A 241 5.90 16.39 -7.39
C GLN A 241 5.26 16.07 -6.03
N THR A 242 3.94 16.17 -5.91
CA THR A 242 3.24 15.83 -4.66
C THR A 242 3.32 14.33 -4.36
N ALA A 243 3.21 13.48 -5.38
CA ALA A 243 3.36 12.04 -5.23
C ALA A 243 4.80 11.64 -4.84
N ASP A 244 5.81 12.27 -5.42
CA ASP A 244 7.23 12.05 -5.14
C ASP A 244 7.56 12.46 -3.70
N ARG A 245 7.09 13.64 -3.24
CA ARG A 245 7.22 14.04 -1.83
C ARG A 245 6.61 13.02 -0.88
N ARG A 246 5.39 12.55 -1.18
CA ARG A 246 4.70 11.54 -0.35
C ARG A 246 5.44 10.20 -0.37
N TYR A 247 6.00 9.79 -1.50
CA TYR A 247 6.80 8.57 -1.61
C TYR A 247 8.08 8.67 -0.75
N THR A 248 8.81 9.78 -0.87
CA THR A 248 10.02 10.05 -0.09
C THR A 248 9.73 10.02 1.41
N GLN A 249 8.68 10.71 1.86
CA GLN A 249 8.22 10.69 3.25
C GLN A 249 7.86 9.28 3.74
N ALA A 250 7.15 8.48 2.92
CA ALA A 250 6.82 7.11 3.32
C ALA A 250 8.08 6.23 3.47
N ARG A 251 9.03 6.35 2.54
CA ARG A 251 10.33 5.68 2.59
C ARG A 251 11.11 6.05 3.85
N ALA A 252 11.03 7.31 4.26
CA ALA A 252 11.68 7.80 5.46
C ALA A 252 11.01 7.26 6.74
N LEU A 253 9.67 7.22 6.79
CA LEU A 253 8.93 6.58 7.90
C LEU A 253 9.25 5.08 8.01
N GLU A 254 9.39 4.36 6.90
CA GLU A 254 9.77 2.94 6.91
C GLU A 254 11.17 2.72 7.48
N ARG A 255 12.12 3.61 7.16
CA ARG A 255 13.49 3.55 7.72
C ARG A 255 13.49 3.89 9.20
N LEU A 256 12.76 4.93 9.61
CA LEU A 256 12.58 5.28 11.02
C LEU A 256 11.99 4.12 11.83
N ALA A 257 11.05 3.36 11.25
CA ALA A 257 10.54 2.18 11.92
C ALA A 257 11.61 1.08 12.09
N GLY A 258 12.54 0.95 11.14
CA GLY A 258 13.73 0.11 11.31
C GLY A 258 14.68 0.62 12.38
N CYS A 259 14.82 1.95 12.51
CA CYS A 259 15.62 2.58 13.58
C CYS A 259 15.07 2.24 14.98
N VAL A 260 13.74 2.16 15.14
CA VAL A 260 13.13 1.74 16.41
C VAL A 260 13.61 0.34 16.81
N ASP A 261 13.68 -0.59 15.86
CA ASP A 261 14.22 -1.95 16.11
C ASP A 261 15.71 -1.90 16.49
N GLU A 262 16.52 -1.11 15.78
CA GLU A 262 17.97 -0.97 16.06
C GLU A 262 18.23 -0.38 17.46
N VAL A 263 17.51 0.69 17.84
CA VAL A 263 17.62 1.29 19.18
C VAL A 263 17.09 0.35 20.24
N SER A 264 16.02 -0.41 19.96
CA SER A 264 15.49 -1.39 20.93
C SER A 264 16.53 -2.45 21.25
N VAL A 265 17.21 -3.01 20.23
CA VAL A 265 18.31 -3.97 20.45
C VAL A 265 19.46 -3.33 21.25
N LEU A 266 19.80 -2.07 20.94
CA LEU A 266 20.85 -1.33 21.64
C LEU A 266 20.53 -1.08 23.11
N VAL A 267 19.26 -0.82 23.44
CA VAL A 267 18.76 -0.61 24.81
C VAL A 267 18.64 -1.93 25.57
N SER A 268 18.18 -3.01 24.93
CA SER A 268 18.04 -4.34 25.54
C SER A 268 19.37 -5.02 25.84
N ASP A 269 20.40 -4.79 25.01
CA ASP A 269 21.70 -5.44 25.18
C ASP A 269 22.55 -4.74 26.27
N GLN A 270 22.55 -5.29 27.48
CA GLN A 270 23.37 -4.80 28.60
C GLN A 270 24.88 -4.75 28.31
N ARG A 271 25.38 -5.46 27.27
CA ARG A 271 26.80 -5.42 26.87
C ARG A 271 27.09 -4.29 25.88
N SER A 272 26.06 -3.56 25.46
CA SER A 272 26.18 -2.42 24.57
C SER A 272 27.07 -1.33 25.18
N ALA A 273 27.85 -0.66 24.33
CA ALA A 273 28.68 0.49 24.72
C ALA A 273 27.87 1.62 25.38
N VAL A 274 26.56 1.68 25.09
CA VAL A 274 25.61 2.64 25.64
C VAL A 274 25.39 2.45 27.16
N HIS A 275 25.56 1.22 27.66
CA HIS A 275 25.42 0.88 29.09
C HIS A 275 26.75 0.83 29.84
N ALA A 276 27.87 1.21 29.20
CA ALA A 276 29.15 1.29 29.89
C ALA A 276 29.11 2.36 31.01
N ASP A 277 29.78 2.11 32.13
CA ASP A 277 29.90 3.06 33.24
C ASP A 277 31.00 4.11 32.97
N GLU A 278 30.91 4.74 31.80
CA GLU A 278 31.85 5.74 31.30
C GLU A 278 31.12 7.05 31.01
N GLU A 279 31.81 8.18 31.18
CA GLU A 279 31.25 9.51 30.89
C GLU A 279 30.80 9.65 29.44
N SER A 280 31.58 9.08 28.50
CA SER A 280 31.28 9.01 27.07
C SER A 280 29.96 8.27 26.75
N ALA A 281 29.65 7.21 27.51
CA ALA A 281 28.42 6.45 27.32
C ALA A 281 27.19 7.22 27.82
N ARG A 282 27.34 8.00 28.89
CA ARG A 282 26.29 8.91 29.37
C ARG A 282 26.03 10.03 28.36
N GLU A 283 27.08 10.66 27.85
CA GLU A 283 26.97 11.72 26.84
C GLU A 283 26.30 11.21 25.55
N LEU A 284 26.62 9.97 25.13
CA LEU A 284 25.98 9.31 23.99
C LEU A 284 24.48 9.06 24.23
N ARG A 285 24.10 8.54 25.40
CA ARG A 285 22.68 8.32 25.78
C ARG A 285 21.89 9.61 25.75
N GLU A 286 22.42 10.66 26.35
CA GLU A 286 21.77 11.98 26.41
C GLU A 286 21.60 12.60 25.03
N THR A 287 22.63 12.53 24.19
CA THR A 287 22.60 13.09 22.83
C THR A 287 21.66 12.31 21.92
N MET A 288 21.65 10.98 22.02
CA MET A 288 20.73 10.13 21.26
C MET A 288 19.27 10.33 21.70
N ALA A 289 19.01 10.45 23.01
CA ALA A 289 17.68 10.77 23.54
C ALA A 289 17.19 12.15 23.08
N ARG A 290 18.06 13.16 23.07
CA ARG A 290 17.72 14.51 22.54
C ARG A 290 17.38 14.46 21.06
N ALA A 291 18.20 13.81 20.24
CA ALA A 291 17.95 13.68 18.80
C ALA A 291 16.63 12.95 18.51
N MET A 292 16.33 11.87 19.23
CA MET A 292 15.05 11.15 19.07
C MET A 292 13.83 12.00 19.44
N ARG A 293 13.89 12.78 20.53
CA ARG A 293 12.80 13.68 20.93
C ARG A 293 12.61 14.83 19.93
N ALA A 294 13.69 15.36 19.37
CA ALA A 294 13.62 16.41 18.35
C ALA A 294 12.97 15.88 17.05
N VAL A 295 13.39 14.71 16.57
CA VAL A 295 12.76 14.02 15.43
C VAL A 295 11.30 13.69 15.73
N ALA A 296 10.96 13.21 16.92
CA ALA A 296 9.58 12.96 17.32
C ALA A 296 8.72 14.24 17.27
N THR A 297 9.28 15.38 17.65
CA THR A 297 8.60 16.68 17.61
C THR A 297 8.40 17.17 16.17
N MET A 298 9.42 17.08 15.31
CA MET A 298 9.31 17.33 13.86
C MET A 298 8.24 16.43 13.21
N LEU A 299 8.22 15.15 13.59
CA LEU A 299 7.20 14.22 13.15
C LEU A 299 5.82 14.58 13.71
N ARG A 300 5.63 15.34 14.79
CA ARG A 300 4.27 15.79 15.17
C ARG A 300 3.87 17.08 14.43
N SER A 301 4.80 18.01 14.26
CA SER A 301 4.52 19.34 13.67
C SER A 301 4.09 19.29 12.20
N ALA A 302 4.53 18.31 11.40
CA ALA A 302 4.14 18.19 9.99
C ALA A 302 2.65 17.80 9.72
N ASP A 303 1.73 17.91 10.71
CA ASP A 303 0.29 17.58 10.57
C ASP A 303 -0.56 18.76 10.08
N GLU A 304 -0.01 19.97 10.11
CA GLU A 304 -0.74 21.15 9.69
C GLU A 304 -0.87 21.16 8.16
N ASP A 305 -2.11 21.11 7.68
CA ASP A 305 -2.46 21.18 6.27
C ASP A 305 -1.67 22.32 5.59
N PRO A 306 -1.23 22.17 4.32
CA PRO A 306 -0.41 23.16 3.60
C PRO A 306 -1.22 24.42 3.20
N VAL A 307 -2.24 24.79 3.97
CA VAL A 307 -3.05 26.00 3.78
C VAL A 307 -2.45 27.18 4.53
N GLU A 308 -1.54 26.95 5.48
CA GLU A 308 -0.70 28.00 6.08
C GLU A 308 0.73 27.82 5.55
N GLU A 309 1.15 28.69 4.63
CA GLU A 309 2.51 28.79 4.09
C GLU A 309 3.56 29.20 5.15
N ASP A 310 3.16 29.30 6.42
CA ASP A 310 3.96 29.70 7.59
C ASP A 310 4.05 28.56 8.62
N ALA A 311 4.29 27.32 8.19
CA ALA A 311 4.68 26.27 9.13
C ALA A 311 6.01 26.69 9.78
N ASP A 312 6.02 26.82 11.11
CA ASP A 312 7.22 27.18 11.87
C ASP A 312 8.31 26.12 11.62
N ASP A 313 9.36 26.45 10.86
CA ASP A 313 10.47 25.56 10.52
C ASP A 313 11.33 25.18 11.76
N ALA A 314 11.02 25.77 12.92
CA ALA A 314 11.74 25.57 14.16
C ALA A 314 11.91 24.08 14.58
N PRO A 315 10.90 23.19 14.49
CA PRO A 315 11.05 21.78 14.84
C PRO A 315 11.97 21.01 13.88
N THR A 316 11.93 21.33 12.59
CA THR A 316 12.80 20.70 11.59
C THR A 316 14.25 21.15 11.80
N ALA A 317 14.48 22.45 12.00
CA ALA A 317 15.79 23.00 12.29
C ALA A 317 16.38 22.48 13.61
N ASP A 318 15.55 22.23 14.63
CA ASP A 318 16.00 21.63 15.88
C ASP A 318 16.36 20.14 15.72
N ALA A 319 15.59 19.40 14.92
CA ALA A 319 15.93 18.02 14.56
C ALA A 319 17.23 17.94 13.75
N GLU A 320 17.44 18.82 12.77
CA GLU A 320 18.70 18.92 12.03
C GLU A 320 19.89 19.16 12.96
N ARG A 321 19.77 20.13 13.87
CA ARG A 321 20.84 20.49 14.81
C ARG A 321 21.20 19.32 15.73
N THR A 322 20.20 18.73 16.38
CA THR A 322 20.42 17.66 17.38
C THR A 322 20.91 16.36 16.73
N VAL A 323 20.46 16.04 15.51
CA VAL A 323 20.96 14.88 14.75
C VAL A 323 22.39 15.13 14.25
N ALA A 324 22.74 16.36 13.85
CA ALA A 324 24.12 16.71 13.50
C ALA A 324 25.06 16.61 14.71
N GLU A 325 24.63 17.06 15.90
CA GLU A 325 25.37 16.88 17.15
C GLU A 325 25.64 15.40 17.47
N LEU A 326 24.63 14.54 17.29
CA LEU A 326 24.78 13.08 17.45
C LEU A 326 25.82 12.53 16.46
N GLY A 327 25.79 12.97 15.20
CA GLY A 327 26.75 12.55 14.18
C GLY A 327 28.20 12.89 14.52
N LEU A 328 28.44 14.10 15.04
CA LEU A 328 29.77 14.53 15.51
C LEU A 328 30.27 13.65 16.67
N LEU A 329 29.42 13.38 17.65
CA LEU A 329 29.77 12.55 18.80
C LEU A 329 30.05 11.10 18.38
N VAL A 330 29.20 10.53 17.53
CA VAL A 330 29.40 9.16 17.00
C VAL A 330 30.68 9.07 16.19
N ALA A 331 31.00 10.06 15.35
CA ALA A 331 32.25 10.08 14.59
C ALA A 331 33.48 10.15 15.49
N GLN A 332 33.41 10.93 16.58
CA GLN A 332 34.47 11.00 17.59
C GLN A 332 34.66 9.66 18.29
N LEU A 333 33.58 9.00 18.72
CA LEU A 333 33.63 7.71 19.43
C LEU A 333 34.04 6.54 18.52
N ALA A 334 33.59 6.53 17.26
CA ALA A 334 33.96 5.51 16.28
C ALA A 334 35.46 5.57 15.91
N SER A 335 36.09 6.75 16.00
CA SER A 335 37.55 6.86 15.82
C SER A 335 38.36 6.23 16.96
N LEU A 336 37.71 5.92 18.09
CA LEU A 336 38.34 5.42 19.31
C LEU A 336 38.10 3.91 19.52
N ASP A 337 36.93 3.36 19.14
CA ASP A 337 36.59 1.93 19.32
C ASP A 337 35.40 1.50 18.41
N ASP A 338 35.48 0.28 17.83
CA ASP A 338 34.46 -0.32 16.93
C ASP A 338 33.13 -0.64 17.64
N LYS A 339 33.07 -0.58 18.97
CA LYS A 339 31.88 -0.91 19.77
C LYS A 339 30.69 0.06 19.57
N HIS A 340 30.89 1.16 18.83
CA HIS A 340 29.89 2.21 18.61
C HIS A 340 29.14 2.10 17.27
N LEU A 341 29.41 1.05 16.47
CA LEU A 341 28.76 0.82 15.17
C LEU A 341 27.21 0.86 15.21
N PRO A 342 26.50 0.35 16.23
CA PRO A 342 25.05 0.43 16.23
C PRO A 342 24.53 1.87 16.46
N ALA A 343 25.26 2.71 17.20
CA ALA A 343 24.90 4.12 17.36
C ALA A 343 25.05 4.90 16.03
N ALA A 344 26.00 4.51 15.18
CA ALA A 344 26.13 5.05 13.83
C ALA A 344 24.96 4.68 12.91
N ALA A 345 24.42 3.46 13.04
CA ALA A 345 23.22 3.06 12.30
C ALA A 345 22.00 3.91 12.71
N VAL A 346 21.82 4.12 14.01
CA VAL A 346 20.76 5.00 14.56
C VAL A 346 20.90 6.42 14.02
N TRP A 347 22.11 7.00 14.06
CA TRP A 347 22.37 8.34 13.52
C TRP A 347 22.00 8.44 12.03
N VAL A 348 22.49 7.53 11.19
CA VAL A 348 22.20 7.54 9.73
C VAL A 348 20.70 7.45 9.46
N ASN A 349 19.97 6.65 10.24
CA ASN A 349 18.53 6.52 10.07
C ASN A 349 17.77 7.79 10.50
N LEU A 350 18.20 8.47 11.57
CA LEU A 350 17.63 9.75 11.99
C LEU A 350 17.97 10.89 11.01
N GLU A 351 19.21 10.98 10.53
CA GLU A 351 19.65 11.98 9.55
C GLU A 351 18.82 11.90 8.27
N ARG A 352 18.69 10.70 7.71
CA ARG A 352 17.87 10.48 6.51
C ARG A 352 16.39 10.66 6.74
N ALA A 353 15.93 10.56 7.98
CA ALA A 353 14.58 10.96 8.30
C ALA A 353 14.48 12.48 8.14
N VAL A 354 15.27 13.26 8.86
CA VAL A 354 15.24 14.73 8.80
C VAL A 354 15.37 15.27 7.37
N GLU A 355 16.30 14.74 6.56
CA GLU A 355 16.45 15.11 5.14
C GLU A 355 15.18 14.92 4.29
N ALA A 356 14.29 14.01 4.66
CA ALA A 356 13.05 13.75 3.94
C ALA A 356 11.91 14.73 4.29
N TRP A 357 12.09 15.53 5.35
CA TRP A 357 11.15 16.55 5.81
C TRP A 357 11.65 17.99 5.64
N ALA A 358 12.94 18.20 5.31
CA ALA A 358 13.49 19.46 4.82
C ALA A 358 13.11 19.72 3.34
#